data_AF-A0A9E0LNJ8-F1
#
_entry.id   AF-A0A9E0LNJ8-F1
#
_cell.length_a   1.000
_cell.length_b   1.000
_cell.length_c   1.000
_cell.angle_alpha   90.00
_cell.angle_beta   90.00
_cell.angle_gamma   90.00
#
_symmetry.space_group_name_H-M   'P 1'
#
loop_
_entity.id
_entity.type
_entity.pdbx_description
1 polymer ?
#
loop_
_entity_poly.entity_id
_entity_poly.type
_entity_poly.pdbx_seq_one_letter_code
_entity_poly.pdbx_strand_id
1 'polypeptide(L)'
;MEAATYPGCNVVQDVSKVSQVVPGVPKWLSNILKKQATSELGKSLEGQSRTLDAWFGPLMLDHCGTTDWGGIPECFVSEPYNVKANAIAKLRTIGRRLGFAVAYDPVSYYYPGGCQRIVLFPITTPLNSNSHPTAVLALIEAGGTVADLER
;
A
#
# COMPACT_ATOMS: atom_id res chain seq x y z
N MET A 1 4.24 -23.57 -19.24
CA MET A 1 4.17 -22.10 -19.01
C MET A 1 5.24 -21.78 -17.99
N GLU A 2 6.39 -21.30 -18.45
CA GLU A 2 7.47 -20.84 -17.56
C GLU A 2 7.03 -19.55 -16.86
N ALA A 3 7.11 -19.55 -15.53
CA ALA A 3 6.85 -18.36 -14.73
C ALA A 3 7.95 -17.33 -15.01
N ALA A 4 7.56 -16.11 -15.39
CA ALA A 4 8.47 -15.00 -15.58
C ALA A 4 9.25 -14.74 -14.28
N THR A 5 10.54 -15.05 -14.31
CA THR A 5 11.47 -14.80 -13.20
C THR A 5 11.98 -13.37 -13.35
N TYR A 6 11.37 -12.44 -12.60
CA TYR A 6 11.90 -11.09 -12.47
C TYR A 6 13.12 -11.09 -11.53
N PRO A 7 14.18 -10.33 -11.83
CA PRO A 7 15.28 -10.12 -10.90
C PRO A 7 14.75 -9.53 -9.59
N GLY A 8 14.85 -10.28 -8.49
CA GLY A 8 14.29 -9.94 -7.18
C GLY A 8 13.30 -10.97 -6.62
N CYS A 9 12.82 -11.91 -7.43
CA CYS A 9 11.89 -12.96 -6.99
C CYS A 9 12.53 -14.06 -6.11
N ASN A 10 13.85 -14.01 -5.89
CA ASN A 10 14.60 -14.98 -5.08
C ASN A 10 14.76 -14.59 -3.60
N VAL A 11 14.06 -13.54 -3.13
CA VAL A 11 14.04 -13.21 -1.70
C VAL A 11 12.78 -13.83 -1.07
N VAL A 12 12.74 -15.16 -1.05
CA VAL A 12 11.78 -15.90 -0.22
C VAL A 12 12.56 -16.37 1.01
N GLN A 13 12.01 -16.06 2.19
CA GLN A 13 12.48 -16.39 3.54
C GLN A 13 13.34 -15.33 4.24
N ASP A 14 12.72 -14.20 4.55
CA ASP A 14 12.85 -13.70 5.93
C ASP A 14 11.44 -13.40 6.45
N VAL A 15 10.73 -14.46 6.85
CA VAL A 15 9.39 -14.38 7.46
C VAL A 15 9.57 -13.97 8.91
N SER A 16 10.08 -12.77 9.14
CA SER A 16 10.15 -12.19 10.47
C SER A 16 9.42 -10.85 10.50
N LYS A 17 8.27 -10.88 11.20
CA LYS A 17 7.48 -9.75 11.72
C LYS A 17 6.38 -9.17 10.82
N VAL A 18 5.27 -9.89 10.72
CA VAL A 18 3.96 -9.24 10.64
C VAL A 18 3.10 -9.85 11.75
N SER A 19 2.92 -9.13 12.85
CA SER A 19 2.08 -9.58 13.97
C SER A 19 0.63 -9.19 13.73
N GLN A 20 -0.27 -10.11 14.05
CA GLN A 20 -1.70 -9.83 14.16
C GLN A 20 -1.90 -8.89 15.36
N VAL A 21 -2.81 -7.90 15.23
CA VAL A 21 -3.12 -6.80 16.18
C VAL A 21 -2.20 -5.56 16.07
N VAL A 22 -2.47 -4.70 15.08
CA VAL A 22 -1.81 -3.39 14.78
C VAL A 22 -0.32 -3.27 15.20
N PRO A 23 0.60 -3.96 14.49
CA PRO A 23 2.02 -3.56 14.44
C PRO A 23 2.50 -3.63 12.99
N GLY A 24 2.45 -2.49 12.31
CA GLY A 24 2.87 -2.39 10.91
C GLY A 24 2.09 -1.36 10.12
N VAL A 25 1.74 -0.22 10.73
CA VAL A 25 1.33 0.95 9.94
C VAL A 25 2.55 1.87 9.89
N PRO A 26 3.05 2.25 8.70
CA PRO A 26 4.22 3.11 8.63
C PRO A 26 3.90 4.48 9.23
N LYS A 27 4.92 5.15 9.78
CA LYS A 27 4.75 6.39 10.54
C LYS A 27 4.00 7.46 9.75
N TRP A 28 4.26 7.56 8.45
CA TRP A 28 3.57 8.51 7.57
C TRP A 28 2.05 8.24 7.52
N LEU A 29 1.64 6.98 7.42
CA LEU A 29 0.22 6.60 7.35
C LEU A 29 -0.45 6.80 8.72
N SER A 30 0.23 6.45 9.82
CA SER A 30 -0.25 6.75 11.18
C SER A 30 -0.50 8.24 11.38
N ASN A 31 0.40 9.11 10.88
CA ASN A 31 0.21 10.55 10.96
C ASN A 31 -1.01 11.04 10.18
N ILE A 32 -1.30 10.45 9.01
CA ILE A 32 -2.51 10.77 8.24
C ILE A 32 -3.76 10.30 8.98
N LEU A 33 -3.78 9.05 9.48
CA LEU A 33 -4.90 8.48 10.22
C LEU A 33 -5.26 9.34 11.44
N LYS A 34 -4.25 9.76 12.22
CA LYS A 34 -4.43 10.65 13.39
C LYS A 34 -5.01 12.01 13.04
N LYS A 35 -4.71 12.56 11.86
CA LYS A 35 -5.27 13.84 11.39
C LYS A 35 -6.70 13.72 10.90
N GLN A 36 -7.11 12.53 10.45
CA GLN A 36 -8.46 12.27 9.94
C GLN A 36 -9.45 11.94 11.07
N ALA A 37 -8.94 11.55 12.23
CA ALA A 37 -9.70 11.43 13.46
C ALA A 37 -10.23 12.78 13.95
N THR A 38 -11.56 12.91 14.02
CA THR A 38 -12.25 14.14 14.47
C THR A 38 -12.40 14.27 15.99
N SER A 39 -12.06 13.22 16.75
CA SER A 39 -12.13 13.19 18.21
C SER A 39 -10.82 12.72 18.84
N GLU A 40 -10.58 13.06 20.12
CA GLU A 40 -9.44 12.52 20.90
C GLU A 40 -9.44 10.99 20.94
N LEU A 41 -10.63 10.36 20.93
CA LEU A 41 -10.77 8.91 20.80
C LEU A 41 -10.24 8.38 19.46
N GLY A 42 -10.36 9.18 18.38
CA GLY A 42 -9.85 8.83 17.06
C GLY A 42 -8.32 8.87 16.95
N LYS A 43 -7.62 9.55 17.88
CA LYS A 43 -6.14 9.56 17.95
C LYS A 43 -5.57 8.28 18.61
N SER A 44 -6.41 7.48 19.25
CA SER A 44 -6.03 6.18 19.81
C SER A 44 -5.66 5.18 18.70
N LEU A 45 -5.04 4.04 19.08
CA LEU A 45 -4.80 2.93 18.14
C LEU A 45 -6.10 2.38 17.56
N GLU A 46 -7.14 2.29 18.37
CA GLU A 46 -8.47 1.85 17.94
C GLU A 46 -9.06 2.82 16.91
N GLY A 47 -8.94 4.13 17.14
CA GLY A 47 -9.39 5.17 16.23
C GLY A 47 -8.68 5.12 14.87
N GLN A 48 -7.36 4.91 14.89
CA GLN A 48 -6.57 4.71 13.68
C GLN A 48 -6.99 3.44 12.93
N SER A 49 -7.19 2.33 13.65
CA SER A 49 -7.66 1.06 13.07
C SER A 49 -9.03 1.20 12.42
N ARG A 50 -9.99 1.86 13.08
CA ARG A 50 -11.33 2.12 12.53
C ARG A 50 -11.30 3.06 11.32
N THR A 51 -10.39 4.04 11.33
CA THR A 51 -10.22 4.95 10.19
C THR A 51 -9.63 4.22 8.98
N LEU A 52 -8.65 3.35 9.21
CA LEU A 52 -8.07 2.50 8.18
C LEU A 52 -9.11 1.52 7.61
N ASP A 53 -9.87 0.87 8.50
CA ASP A 53 -11.00 0.02 8.14
C ASP A 53 -12.06 0.77 7.32
N ALA A 54 -12.37 2.02 7.67
CA ALA A 54 -13.32 2.82 6.90
C ALA A 54 -12.84 3.13 5.46
N TRP A 55 -11.52 3.20 5.23
CA TRP A 55 -10.95 3.43 3.90
C TRP A 55 -10.81 2.15 3.09
N PHE A 56 -10.33 1.08 3.73
CA PHE A 56 -10.06 -0.19 3.09
C PHE A 56 -11.30 -1.07 3.00
N GLY A 57 -12.14 -1.08 4.03
CA GLY A 57 -13.30 -1.94 4.19
C GLY A 57 -12.97 -3.38 3.79
N PRO A 58 -13.62 -3.94 2.76
CA PRO A 58 -13.38 -5.32 2.31
C PRO A 58 -11.97 -5.57 1.74
N LEU A 59 -11.17 -4.53 1.53
CA LEU A 59 -9.78 -4.63 1.07
C LEU A 59 -8.79 -4.85 2.22
N MET A 60 -9.24 -4.80 3.48
CA MET A 60 -8.41 -5.09 4.64
C MET A 60 -8.48 -6.60 4.92
N LEU A 61 -7.36 -7.30 4.76
CA LEU A 61 -7.22 -8.69 5.21
C LEU A 61 -6.30 -8.80 6.41
N ASP A 62 -6.37 -9.96 7.04
CA ASP A 62 -5.47 -10.42 8.09
C ASP A 62 -3.98 -10.39 7.65
N HIS A 63 -3.72 -10.44 6.34
CA HIS A 63 -2.40 -10.23 5.74
C HIS A 63 -2.21 -8.78 5.29
N CYS A 64 -1.97 -7.90 6.26
CA CYS A 64 -1.58 -6.52 6.00
C CYS A 64 -0.49 -6.04 6.95
N GLY A 65 0.26 -5.02 6.56
CA GLY A 65 1.33 -4.45 7.37
C GLY A 65 2.32 -3.58 6.61
N THR A 66 3.34 -3.10 7.32
CA THR A 66 4.45 -2.33 6.75
C THR A 66 5.45 -3.28 6.14
N THR A 67 5.91 -3.01 4.92
CA THR A 67 7.00 -3.74 4.28
C THR A 67 7.69 -2.87 3.24
N ASP A 68 8.71 -3.42 2.59
CA ASP A 68 9.34 -2.84 1.42
C ASP A 68 8.85 -3.56 0.16
N TRP A 69 8.46 -2.81 -0.88
CA TRP A 69 7.95 -3.40 -2.12
C TRP A 69 8.45 -2.63 -3.34
N GLY A 70 9.09 -3.33 -4.29
CA GLY A 70 9.50 -2.73 -5.57
C GLY A 70 10.43 -1.52 -5.43
N GLY A 71 11.27 -1.49 -4.38
CA GLY A 71 12.13 -0.35 -4.05
C GLY A 71 11.46 0.76 -3.25
N ILE A 72 10.19 0.60 -2.85
CA ILE A 72 9.47 1.53 -1.98
C ILE A 72 9.67 1.09 -0.52
N PRO A 73 10.41 1.85 0.30
CA PRO A 73 10.60 1.53 1.70
C PRO A 73 9.35 1.90 2.52
N GLU A 74 9.10 1.15 3.60
CA GLU A 74 8.06 1.43 4.59
C GLU A 74 6.66 1.70 3.98
N CYS A 75 6.28 0.95 2.95
CA CYS A 75 4.95 0.99 2.37
C CYS A 75 3.96 0.17 3.21
N PHE A 76 2.68 0.50 3.14
CA PHE A 76 1.63 -0.33 3.75
C PHE A 76 1.04 -1.24 2.68
N VAL A 77 1.00 -2.54 2.95
CA VAL A 77 0.49 -3.57 2.05
C VAL A 77 -0.73 -4.24 2.67
N SER A 78 -1.73 -4.54 1.85
CA SER A 78 -2.81 -5.48 2.15
C SER A 78 -2.97 -6.43 0.97
N GLU A 79 -3.27 -7.70 1.20
CA GLU A 79 -3.40 -8.70 0.14
C GLU A 79 -4.81 -9.31 -0.04
N PRO A 80 -5.85 -8.50 -0.34
CA PRO A 80 -7.23 -8.95 -0.45
C PRO A 80 -7.56 -9.98 -1.53
N TYR A 81 -8.58 -10.77 -1.22
CA TYR A 81 -9.30 -11.60 -2.17
C TYR A 81 -10.42 -10.80 -2.85
N ASN A 82 -10.73 -11.14 -4.10
CA ASN A 82 -11.90 -10.64 -4.83
C ASN A 82 -12.00 -9.10 -4.87
N VAL A 83 -10.88 -8.43 -5.14
CA VAL A 83 -10.83 -6.97 -5.24
C VAL A 83 -11.74 -6.46 -6.36
N LYS A 84 -12.68 -5.58 -6.00
CA LYS A 84 -13.54 -4.89 -6.97
C LYS A 84 -12.91 -3.58 -7.42
N ALA A 85 -12.96 -3.29 -8.72
CA ALA A 85 -12.38 -2.07 -9.30
C ALA A 85 -12.91 -0.77 -8.64
N ASN A 86 -14.18 -0.74 -8.26
CA ASN A 86 -14.79 0.42 -7.60
C ASN A 86 -14.22 0.68 -6.18
N ALA A 87 -13.79 -0.36 -5.46
CA ALA A 87 -13.15 -0.21 -4.16
C ALA A 87 -11.75 0.41 -4.31
N ILE A 88 -10.99 -0.02 -5.33
CA ILE A 88 -9.67 0.55 -5.65
C ILE A 88 -9.80 2.02 -6.07
N ALA A 89 -10.78 2.34 -6.92
CA ALA A 89 -11.02 3.73 -7.34
C ALA A 89 -11.36 4.65 -6.15
N LYS A 90 -12.18 4.17 -5.20
CA LYS A 90 -12.47 4.90 -3.95
C LYS A 90 -11.20 5.13 -3.13
N LEU A 91 -10.40 4.07 -2.93
CA LEU A 91 -9.16 4.17 -2.16
C LEU A 91 -8.14 5.11 -2.81
N ARG A 92 -8.00 5.08 -4.14
CA ARG A 92 -7.19 6.05 -4.92
C ARG A 92 -7.65 7.49 -4.74
N THR A 93 -8.96 7.71 -4.72
CA THR A 93 -9.54 9.05 -4.51
C THR A 93 -9.20 9.58 -3.12
N ILE A 94 -9.31 8.73 -2.09
CA ILE A 94 -8.90 9.05 -0.72
C ILE A 94 -7.40 9.33 -0.67
N GLY A 95 -6.59 8.46 -1.28
CA GLY A 95 -5.13 8.58 -1.33
C GLY A 95 -4.68 9.90 -1.91
N ARG A 96 -5.17 10.25 -3.10
CA ARG A 96 -4.85 11.53 -3.75
C ARG A 96 -5.16 12.73 -2.84
N ARG A 97 -6.31 12.72 -2.17
CA ARG A 97 -6.71 13.80 -1.24
C ARG A 97 -5.80 13.88 -0.01
N LEU A 98 -5.29 12.75 0.45
CA LEU A 98 -4.53 12.63 1.71
C LEU A 98 -3.01 12.57 1.51
N GLY A 99 -2.53 12.59 0.26
CA GLY A 99 -1.11 12.60 -0.06
C GLY A 99 -0.45 11.21 -0.09
N PHE A 100 -1.18 10.16 -0.45
CA PHE A 100 -0.62 8.83 -0.72
C PHE A 100 -1.12 8.24 -2.04
N ALA A 101 -0.28 7.43 -2.68
CA ALA A 101 -0.60 6.67 -3.87
C ALA A 101 -1.09 5.26 -3.53
N VAL A 102 -1.84 4.65 -4.44
CA VAL A 102 -2.41 3.30 -4.27
C VAL A 102 -2.08 2.46 -5.50
N ALA A 103 -1.03 1.66 -5.39
CA ALA A 103 -0.66 0.66 -6.38
C ALA A 103 -1.50 -0.61 -6.19
N TYR A 104 -1.85 -1.22 -7.31
CA TYR A 104 -2.56 -2.50 -7.37
C TYR A 104 -1.75 -3.48 -8.19
N ASP A 105 -1.26 -4.53 -7.55
CA ASP A 105 -0.46 -5.59 -8.15
C ASP A 105 -1.28 -6.89 -8.10
N PRO A 106 -1.60 -7.51 -9.25
CA PRO A 106 -2.38 -8.74 -9.27
C PRO A 106 -1.61 -9.95 -8.71
N VAL A 107 -0.33 -9.81 -8.37
CA VAL A 107 0.50 -10.87 -7.80
C VAL A 107 0.76 -10.62 -6.31
N SER A 108 0.16 -11.47 -5.46
CA SER A 108 0.45 -11.53 -4.02
C SER A 108 1.75 -12.27 -3.72
N TYR A 109 2.42 -11.93 -2.60
CA TYR A 109 3.66 -12.60 -2.17
C TYR A 109 3.32 -13.89 -1.44
N TYR A 110 2.25 -13.87 -0.66
CA TYR A 110 1.82 -15.00 0.14
C TYR A 110 1.02 -16.03 -0.68
N TYR A 111 0.26 -15.59 -1.66
CA TYR A 111 -0.59 -16.43 -2.50
C TYR A 111 -0.53 -16.02 -3.98
N PRO A 112 0.58 -16.31 -4.68
CA PRO A 112 0.68 -16.09 -6.11
C PRO A 112 -0.50 -16.74 -6.86
N GLY A 113 -1.27 -15.93 -7.62
CA GLY A 113 -2.45 -16.39 -8.37
C GLY A 113 -3.73 -16.57 -7.54
N GLY A 114 -3.68 -16.43 -6.21
CA GLY A 114 -4.83 -16.54 -5.31
C GLY A 114 -5.31 -15.21 -4.73
N CYS A 115 -4.38 -14.27 -4.46
CA CYS A 115 -4.68 -12.95 -3.90
C CYS A 115 -4.12 -11.83 -4.76
N GLN A 116 -4.68 -10.63 -4.59
CA GLN A 116 -4.17 -9.40 -5.17
C GLN A 116 -3.53 -8.55 -4.09
N ARG A 117 -2.50 -7.79 -4.43
CA ARG A 117 -1.78 -6.90 -3.52
C ARG A 117 -2.16 -5.46 -3.77
N ILE A 118 -2.44 -4.74 -2.68
CA ILE A 118 -2.65 -3.30 -2.68
C ILE A 118 -1.52 -2.68 -1.86
N VAL A 119 -0.85 -1.70 -2.44
CA VAL A 119 0.30 -1.03 -1.82
C VAL A 119 0.03 0.46 -1.70
N LEU A 120 0.18 0.98 -0.49
CA LEU A 120 0.04 2.40 -0.20
C LEU A 120 1.41 2.98 0.14
N PHE A 121 1.72 4.13 -0.44
CA PHE A 121 2.99 4.81 -0.22
C PHE A 121 2.83 6.32 -0.41
N PRO A 122 3.68 7.16 0.21
CA PRO A 122 3.59 8.62 0.07
C PRO A 122 3.73 9.08 -1.40
N ILE A 123 3.01 10.13 -1.81
CA ILE A 123 3.21 10.74 -3.14
C ILE A 123 4.57 11.44 -3.31
N THR A 124 5.33 11.56 -2.22
CA THR A 124 6.69 12.09 -2.20
C THR A 124 7.74 10.99 -2.30
N THR A 125 7.33 9.73 -2.52
CA THR A 125 8.27 8.61 -2.68
C THR A 125 9.13 8.85 -3.92
N PRO A 126 10.45 8.81 -3.81
CA PRO A 126 11.34 9.08 -4.95
C PRO A 126 11.35 7.88 -5.90
N LEU A 127 10.46 7.90 -6.90
CA LEU A 127 10.42 6.92 -7.99
C LEU A 127 10.97 7.53 -9.28
N ASN A 128 11.55 6.67 -10.12
CA ASN A 128 11.99 7.00 -11.48
C ASN A 128 11.29 6.08 -12.51
N SER A 129 11.47 6.35 -13.79
CA SER A 129 10.85 5.58 -14.89
C SER A 129 11.21 4.08 -14.90
N ASN A 130 12.32 3.69 -14.27
CA ASN A 130 12.78 2.30 -14.15
C ASN A 130 12.28 1.61 -12.86
N SER A 131 11.53 2.32 -12.01
CA SER A 131 10.93 1.74 -10.80
C SER A 131 9.76 0.82 -11.14
N HIS A 132 9.19 0.13 -10.14
CA HIS A 132 8.08 -0.79 -10.37
C HIS A 132 6.93 -0.09 -11.16
N PRO A 133 6.49 -0.61 -12.32
CA PRO A 133 5.62 0.13 -13.25
C PRO A 133 4.28 0.50 -12.62
N THR A 134 3.68 -0.41 -11.85
CA THR A 134 2.46 -0.14 -11.09
C THR A 134 2.63 0.98 -10.06
N ALA A 135 3.82 1.10 -9.44
CA ALA A 135 4.11 2.15 -8.49
C ALA A 135 4.22 3.51 -9.19
N VAL A 136 4.95 3.56 -10.30
CA VAL A 136 5.09 4.77 -11.12
C VAL A 136 3.73 5.27 -11.59
N LEU A 137 2.89 4.38 -12.13
CA LEU A 137 1.53 4.74 -12.55
C LEU A 137 0.68 5.26 -11.38
N ALA A 138 0.70 4.56 -10.24
CA ALA A 138 -0.04 4.98 -9.05
C ALA A 138 0.43 6.33 -8.50
N LEU A 139 1.74 6.62 -8.58
CA LEU A 139 2.32 7.90 -8.18
C LEU A 139 1.82 9.03 -9.06
N ILE A 140 1.89 8.87 -10.39
CA ILE A 140 1.39 9.84 -11.37
C ILE A 140 -0.12 10.06 -11.18
N GLU A 141 -0.90 8.99 -11.05
CA GLU A 141 -2.34 9.07 -10.80
C GLU A 141 -2.66 9.82 -9.51
N ALA A 142 -1.82 9.73 -8.49
CA ALA A 142 -1.99 10.46 -7.23
C ALA A 142 -1.48 11.91 -7.29
N GLY A 143 -0.93 12.37 -8.42
CA GLY A 143 -0.37 13.71 -8.59
C GLY A 143 1.04 13.87 -8.03
N GLY A 144 1.75 12.77 -7.77
CA GLY A 144 3.18 12.78 -7.45
C GLY A 144 4.05 13.02 -8.69
N THR A 145 5.35 13.17 -8.46
CA THR A 145 6.32 13.45 -9.54
C THR A 145 7.36 12.34 -9.65
N VAL A 146 7.74 12.01 -10.88
CA VAL A 146 8.75 11.00 -11.19
C VAL A 146 10.08 11.71 -11.45
N ALA A 147 11.12 11.34 -10.72
CA ALA A 147 12.36 12.12 -10.58
C ALA A 147 13.11 12.42 -11.89
N ASP A 148 12.98 11.55 -12.90
CA ASP A 148 13.66 11.68 -14.20
C ASP A 148 12.79 12.27 -15.31
N LEU A 149 11.51 12.57 -15.03
CA LEU A 149 10.59 13.23 -15.96
C LEU A 149 10.48 14.75 -15.75
N GLU A 150 11.21 15.32 -14.78
CA GLU A 150 11.26 16.78 -14.52
C GLU A 150 12.23 17.56 -15.44
N ARG A 151 12.49 17.08 -16.67
CA ARG A 151 13.40 17.73 -17.63
C ARG A 151 12.69 18.56 -18.68
#